data_AF-A0A6I9YWC2-F1
#
_entry.id   AF-A0A6I9YWC2-F1
#
_cell.length_a   1.000
_cell.length_b   1.000
_cell.length_c   1.000
_cell.angle_alpha   90.00
_cell.angle_beta   90.00
_cell.angle_gamma   90.00
#
_symmetry.space_group_name_H-M   'P 1'
#
loop_
_entity.id
_entity.type
_entity.pdbx_description
1 polymer ?
#
loop_
_entity_poly.entity_id
_entity_poly.type
_entity_poly.pdbx_seq_one_letter_code
_entity_poly.pdbx_strand_id
1 'polypeptide(L)'
;MRTGAPFEKRRGDTVKHQTMVPPRSNKTSGLQQNTACIRNICILAHVDHGKTTLADCLISSNGIISRRLAGKLRYLDSREDEQIRGITMKSSAISLLFVKENQEHLINLIDSPGHVDFSSEVSTAVRLCDGCIIVVDAVEGVCPQTHAVLRQAWLENIRPVLVINKIDRLILELKFTPQEAYSHLKNILEQVNAITATLFTSQILEKRAEKDTDAQLDFDPTNVDQVYDWSAGLEFTDDSHLYFSPDQGNVVFASAIDGWGFGIEHFAKLYSQKMGIKPSVLLKTLWGDYYLNMKAKRIMKVDQLKGKKPLFVQLVLENIWSLYEAVTKRDKEKIEKIISSLGLQIAARELRHTDPKVQLNAICSQWLPISDAVLSMVCDKLPSPLDITAERVEKLLCIGAKTFDSLPQETQDLKEGEYTLAS
;
A
#
# COMPACT_ATOMS: atom_id res chain seq x y z
N MET A 1 -10.86 -78.06 30.92
CA MET A 1 -9.79 -77.63 31.86
C MET A 1 -8.59 -77.17 31.06
N ARG A 2 -8.24 -75.88 31.17
CA ARG A 2 -6.94 -75.21 30.92
C ARG A 2 -7.24 -73.70 30.90
N THR A 3 -7.42 -73.07 32.06
CA THR A 3 -6.41 -72.33 32.85
C THR A 3 -5.73 -71.23 32.03
N GLY A 4 -6.05 -69.98 32.39
CA GLY A 4 -5.56 -68.76 31.76
C GLY A 4 -4.09 -68.46 32.02
N ALA A 5 -3.51 -67.69 31.11
CA ALA A 5 -2.19 -67.08 31.21
C ALA A 5 -2.34 -65.57 31.49
N PRO A 6 -1.36 -64.93 32.16
CA PRO A 6 -1.53 -63.65 32.82
C PRO A 6 -1.23 -62.44 31.92
N PHE A 7 -1.87 -61.33 32.30
CA PHE A 7 -1.74 -59.99 31.74
C PHE A 7 -0.32 -59.43 31.96
N GLU A 8 0.44 -59.23 30.88
CA GLU A 8 1.74 -58.54 30.91
C GLU A 8 1.58 -57.13 30.32
N LYS A 9 1.78 -56.11 31.17
CA LYS A 9 1.70 -54.68 30.84
C LYS A 9 2.74 -54.32 29.77
N ARG A 10 2.29 -53.99 28.55
CA ARG A 10 3.16 -53.33 27.55
C ARG A 10 3.52 -51.93 28.03
N ARG A 11 4.82 -51.71 28.22
CA ARG A 11 5.46 -50.40 28.45
C ARG A 11 5.28 -49.54 27.20
N GLY A 12 5.11 -48.24 27.42
CA GLY A 12 4.60 -47.27 26.47
C GLY A 12 5.44 -47.11 25.20
N ASP A 13 4.75 -47.21 24.07
CA ASP A 13 5.20 -46.65 22.81
C ASP A 13 5.22 -45.13 22.95
N THR A 14 6.43 -44.60 22.99
CA THR A 14 6.69 -43.16 22.96
C THR A 14 6.30 -42.68 21.58
N VAL A 15 5.11 -42.08 21.47
CA VAL A 15 4.66 -41.38 20.27
C VAL A 15 5.68 -40.29 19.98
N LYS A 16 6.57 -40.55 19.02
CA LYS A 16 7.38 -39.50 18.41
C LYS A 16 6.40 -38.55 17.74
N HIS A 17 6.10 -37.44 18.42
CA HIS A 17 5.56 -36.25 17.77
C HIS A 17 6.59 -35.81 16.72
N GLN A 18 6.48 -36.36 15.51
CA GLN A 18 6.95 -35.68 14.31
C GLN A 18 6.13 -34.40 14.22
N THR A 19 6.69 -33.31 14.72
CA THR A 19 6.28 -31.96 14.38
C THR A 19 6.38 -31.85 12.86
N MET A 20 5.25 -32.09 12.17
CA MET A 20 5.01 -31.65 10.81
C MET A 20 5.01 -30.11 10.83
N VAL A 21 6.20 -29.53 10.83
CA VAL A 21 6.34 -28.11 10.53
C VAL A 21 6.05 -27.98 9.03
N PRO A 22 5.06 -27.15 8.61
CA PRO A 22 4.76 -27.01 7.20
C PRO A 22 6.01 -26.53 6.44
N PRO A 23 6.17 -26.87 5.15
CA PRO A 23 7.37 -26.55 4.36
C PRO A 23 7.68 -25.04 4.22
N ARG A 24 6.84 -24.17 4.81
CA ARG A 24 6.99 -22.71 4.84
C ARG A 24 7.97 -22.23 5.91
N SER A 25 8.09 -22.89 7.07
CA SER A 25 8.93 -22.39 8.17
C SER A 25 10.42 -22.33 7.80
N ASN A 26 10.90 -23.32 7.08
CA ASN A 26 12.31 -23.39 6.68
C ASN A 26 12.61 -22.37 5.57
N LYS A 27 11.63 -22.10 4.71
CA LYS A 27 11.72 -21.05 3.69
C LYS A 27 11.71 -19.65 4.30
N THR A 28 10.86 -19.39 5.30
CA THR A 28 10.84 -18.11 6.00
C THR A 28 12.17 -17.84 6.70
N SER A 29 12.77 -18.85 7.35
CA SER A 29 14.08 -18.68 8.00
C SER A 29 15.20 -18.39 7.00
N GLY A 30 15.19 -19.01 5.81
CA GLY A 30 16.16 -18.72 4.75
C GLY A 30 15.99 -17.31 4.17
N LEU A 31 14.76 -16.86 3.96
CA LEU A 31 14.47 -15.51 3.48
C LEU A 31 14.78 -14.43 4.52
N GLN A 32 14.59 -14.74 5.80
CA GLN A 32 14.88 -13.82 6.90
C GLN A 32 16.39 -13.55 7.03
N GLN A 33 17.25 -14.45 6.56
CA GLN A 33 18.69 -14.19 6.47
C GLN A 33 19.04 -13.23 5.33
N ASN A 34 18.24 -13.17 4.27
CA ASN A 34 18.44 -12.26 3.15
C ASN A 34 17.71 -10.93 3.40
N THR A 35 18.38 -10.02 4.09
CA THR A 35 17.86 -8.70 4.49
C THR A 35 17.42 -7.83 3.31
N ALA A 36 18.01 -8.00 2.12
CA ALA A 36 17.64 -7.25 0.92
C ALA A 36 16.20 -7.51 0.45
N CYS A 37 15.66 -8.71 0.73
CA CYS A 37 14.31 -9.13 0.32
C CYS A 37 13.25 -8.90 1.40
N ILE A 38 13.60 -8.25 2.51
CA ILE A 38 12.68 -7.95 3.61
C ILE A 38 12.07 -6.55 3.39
N ARG A 39 10.78 -6.40 3.67
CA ARG A 39 10.10 -5.09 3.70
C ARG A 39 9.23 -5.00 4.94
N ASN A 40 9.48 -4.02 5.79
CA ASN A 40 8.66 -3.74 6.98
C ASN A 40 7.68 -2.63 6.64
N ILE A 41 6.37 -2.92 6.71
CA ILE A 41 5.31 -1.99 6.31
C ILE A 41 4.29 -1.82 7.42
N CYS A 42 3.84 -0.59 7.64
CA CYS A 42 2.65 -0.32 8.45
C CYS A 42 1.48 0.13 7.57
N ILE A 43 0.25 -0.23 7.95
CA ILE A 43 -0.94 0.40 7.36
C ILE A 43 -1.40 1.52 8.28
N LEU A 44 -1.51 2.73 7.74
CA LEU A 44 -2.00 3.91 8.41
C LEU A 44 -3.28 4.38 7.73
N ALA A 45 -4.32 4.65 8.52
CA ALA A 45 -5.60 5.09 7.98
C ALA A 45 -6.42 5.78 9.07
N HIS A 46 -7.41 6.59 8.64
CA HIS A 46 -8.47 7.01 9.54
C HIS A 46 -9.33 5.81 9.99
N VAL A 47 -10.06 5.98 11.09
CA VAL A 47 -11.07 5.02 11.55
C VAL A 47 -12.05 4.75 10.40
N ASP A 48 -12.45 3.50 10.24
CA ASP A 48 -13.39 3.04 9.22
C ASP A 48 -12.98 3.24 7.75
N HIS A 49 -11.74 3.63 7.43
CA HIS A 49 -11.24 3.68 6.04
C HIS A 49 -10.93 2.29 5.44
N GLY A 50 -11.18 1.21 6.20
CA GLY A 50 -11.05 -0.17 5.74
C GLY A 50 -9.64 -0.76 5.89
N LYS A 51 -8.83 -0.22 6.81
CA LYS A 51 -7.49 -0.72 7.16
C LYS A 51 -7.48 -2.22 7.49
N THR A 52 -8.28 -2.64 8.48
CA THR A 52 -8.36 -4.04 8.91
C THR A 52 -8.88 -4.95 7.81
N THR A 53 -9.81 -4.46 6.98
CA THR A 53 -10.31 -5.19 5.80
C THR A 53 -9.22 -5.39 4.76
N LEU A 54 -8.42 -4.36 4.49
CA LEU A 54 -7.26 -4.45 3.58
C LEU A 54 -6.22 -5.44 4.12
N ALA A 55 -5.91 -5.36 5.42
CA ALA A 55 -5.00 -6.30 6.08
C ALA A 55 -5.48 -7.75 5.93
N ASP A 56 -6.76 -8.03 6.21
CA ASP A 56 -7.34 -9.36 6.03
C ASP A 56 -7.24 -9.85 4.58
N CYS A 57 -7.45 -8.98 3.58
CA CYS A 57 -7.28 -9.34 2.17
C CYS A 57 -5.85 -9.76 1.84
N LEU A 58 -4.85 -9.08 2.41
CA LEU A 58 -3.43 -9.43 2.24
C LEU A 58 -3.12 -10.79 2.88
N ILE A 59 -3.65 -11.06 4.07
CA ILE A 59 -3.45 -12.31 4.80
C ILE A 59 -4.12 -13.50 4.06
N SER A 60 -5.31 -13.27 3.52
CA SER A 60 -6.07 -14.23 2.72
C SER A 60 -5.31 -14.68 1.47
N SER A 61 -4.62 -13.75 0.79
CA SER A 61 -3.82 -14.07 -0.41
C SER A 61 -2.66 -15.05 -0.12
N ASN A 62 -2.10 -14.98 1.08
CA ASN A 62 -1.03 -15.86 1.55
C ASN A 62 -1.54 -17.26 1.97
N GLY A 63 -2.86 -17.49 1.91
CA GLY A 63 -3.50 -18.75 2.29
C GLY A 63 -3.48 -19.02 3.80
N ILE A 64 -3.27 -17.98 4.61
CA ILE A 64 -3.36 -18.06 6.08
C ILE A 64 -4.83 -18.11 6.50
N ILE A 65 -5.68 -17.36 5.80
CA ILE A 65 -7.14 -17.32 6.01
C ILE A 65 -7.84 -17.74 4.73
N SER A 66 -9.01 -18.37 4.85
CA SER A 66 -9.85 -18.65 3.68
C SER A 66 -10.39 -17.35 3.06
N ARG A 67 -10.44 -17.27 1.73
CA ARG A 67 -10.92 -16.08 0.99
C ARG A 67 -12.32 -15.63 1.39
N ARG A 68 -13.18 -16.54 1.86
CA ARG A 68 -14.55 -16.24 2.29
C ARG A 68 -14.62 -15.54 3.65
N LEU A 69 -13.62 -15.76 4.50
CA LEU A 69 -13.52 -15.17 5.84
C LEU A 69 -12.74 -13.84 5.84
N ALA A 70 -12.00 -13.56 4.76
CA ALA A 70 -11.29 -12.31 4.57
C ALA A 70 -12.22 -11.09 4.67
N GLY A 71 -11.85 -10.11 5.47
CA GLY A 71 -12.56 -8.84 5.64
C GLY A 71 -13.73 -8.90 6.63
N LYS A 72 -14.17 -10.10 7.03
CA LYS A 72 -15.23 -10.30 8.03
C LYS A 72 -14.68 -10.71 9.38
N LEU A 73 -13.60 -11.48 9.38
CA LEU A 73 -13.04 -12.06 10.59
C LEU A 73 -12.19 -11.06 11.39
N ARG A 74 -11.57 -10.07 10.72
CA ARG A 74 -10.63 -9.10 11.33
C ARG A 74 -9.54 -9.83 12.10
N TYR A 75 -8.74 -10.62 11.39
CA TYR A 75 -7.84 -11.59 12.00
C TYR A 75 -6.79 -10.97 12.93
N LEU A 76 -6.37 -9.74 12.65
CA LEU A 76 -5.38 -9.03 13.45
C LEU A 76 -5.95 -8.44 14.74
N ASP A 77 -7.28 -8.26 14.82
CA ASP A 77 -8.00 -7.84 16.02
C ASP A 77 -8.21 -9.07 16.93
N SER A 78 -7.13 -9.54 17.55
CA SER A 78 -7.12 -10.75 18.38
C SER A 78 -7.82 -10.60 19.73
N ARG A 79 -7.97 -9.37 20.22
CA ARG A 79 -8.53 -9.12 21.55
C ARG A 79 -10.06 -9.02 21.49
N GLU A 80 -10.74 -9.55 22.50
CA GLU A 80 -12.21 -9.55 22.54
C GLU A 80 -12.80 -8.13 22.55
N ASP A 81 -12.14 -7.19 23.23
CA ASP A 81 -12.55 -5.78 23.27
C ASP A 81 -12.43 -5.10 21.90
N GLU A 82 -11.45 -5.47 21.08
CA GLU A 82 -11.28 -4.97 19.71
C GLU A 82 -12.41 -5.48 18.81
N GLN A 83 -12.75 -6.76 18.90
CA GLN A 83 -13.83 -7.36 18.12
C GLN A 83 -15.20 -6.78 18.49
N ILE A 84 -15.46 -6.56 19.78
CA ILE A 84 -16.72 -5.98 20.26
C ILE A 84 -16.87 -4.53 19.78
N ARG A 85 -15.79 -3.73 19.87
CA ARG A 85 -15.83 -2.31 19.48
C ARG A 85 -15.69 -2.09 17.98
N GLY A 86 -15.19 -3.08 17.25
CA GLY A 86 -14.91 -2.97 15.82
C GLY A 86 -13.80 -1.96 15.51
N ILE A 87 -12.84 -1.78 16.42
CA ILE A 87 -11.67 -0.92 16.21
C ILE A 87 -10.39 -1.63 16.65
N THR A 88 -9.31 -1.44 15.90
CA THR A 88 -7.97 -1.89 16.27
C THR A 88 -7.43 -1.00 17.39
N MET A 89 -7.12 -1.59 18.55
CA MET A 89 -6.58 -0.88 19.71
C MET A 89 -5.10 -1.16 19.92
N LYS A 90 -4.63 -2.36 19.60
CA LYS A 90 -3.23 -2.79 19.70
C LYS A 90 -2.63 -3.06 18.33
N SER A 91 -1.34 -2.74 18.20
CA SER A 91 -0.59 -3.07 16.98
C SER A 91 -0.28 -4.57 16.92
N SER A 92 -0.63 -5.21 15.80
CA SER A 92 -0.38 -6.64 15.54
C SER A 92 0.52 -6.79 14.31
N ALA A 93 1.45 -7.74 14.35
CA ALA A 93 2.39 -7.98 13.26
C ALA A 93 2.20 -9.37 12.64
N ILE A 94 2.27 -9.45 11.31
CA ILE A 94 2.23 -10.71 10.56
C ILE A 94 3.24 -10.70 9.41
N SER A 95 3.90 -11.82 9.18
CA SER A 95 4.82 -11.98 8.04
C SER A 95 4.09 -12.61 6.84
N LEU A 96 4.20 -11.97 5.69
CA LEU A 96 3.62 -12.38 4.42
C LEU A 96 4.74 -12.77 3.45
N LEU A 97 4.51 -13.83 2.66
CA LEU A 97 5.45 -14.30 1.66
C LEU A 97 4.90 -13.95 0.27
N PHE A 98 5.58 -13.04 -0.42
CA PHE A 98 5.16 -12.60 -1.73
C PHE A 98 6.20 -12.98 -2.79
N VAL A 99 5.78 -13.56 -3.90
CA VAL A 99 6.69 -13.94 -4.98
C VAL A 99 6.41 -13.03 -6.17
N LYS A 100 7.39 -12.19 -6.50
CA LYS A 100 7.34 -11.27 -7.64
C LYS A 100 8.40 -11.68 -8.66
N GLU A 101 8.00 -11.99 -9.89
CA GLU A 101 8.93 -12.26 -11.01
C GLU A 101 10.05 -13.26 -10.64
N ASN A 102 9.71 -14.34 -9.92
CA ASN A 102 10.59 -15.38 -9.36
C ASN A 102 11.51 -14.97 -8.19
N GLN A 103 11.33 -13.76 -7.63
CA GLN A 103 11.97 -13.34 -6.39
C GLN A 103 10.99 -13.42 -5.21
N GLU A 104 11.37 -14.20 -4.20
CA GLU A 104 10.62 -14.33 -2.96
C GLU A 104 10.95 -13.14 -2.03
N HIS A 105 9.93 -12.44 -1.56
CA HIS A 105 10.02 -11.32 -0.65
C HIS A 105 9.31 -11.65 0.67
N LEU A 106 9.91 -11.23 1.78
CA LEU A 106 9.32 -11.34 3.10
C LEU A 106 8.80 -9.96 3.52
N ILE A 107 7.49 -9.83 3.60
CA ILE A 107 6.82 -8.56 3.93
C ILE A 107 6.27 -8.68 5.34
N ASN A 108 6.83 -7.92 6.28
CA ASN A 108 6.33 -7.83 7.64
C ASN A 108 5.29 -6.71 7.70
N LEU A 109 4.03 -7.11 7.84
CA LEU A 109 2.89 -6.21 7.94
C LEU A 109 2.59 -5.92 9.40
N ILE A 110 2.64 -4.65 9.77
CA ILE A 110 2.21 -4.14 11.07
C ILE A 110 0.89 -3.40 10.89
N ASP A 111 -0.17 -3.92 11.51
CA ASP A 111 -1.45 -3.21 11.57
C ASP A 111 -1.43 -2.27 12.76
N SER A 112 -1.53 -0.97 12.49
CA SER A 112 -1.46 0.09 13.50
C SER A 112 -2.86 0.57 13.88
N PRO A 113 -3.13 1.07 15.09
CA PRO A 113 -4.47 1.55 15.44
C PRO A 113 -4.86 2.79 14.59
N GLY A 114 -6.15 2.93 14.28
CA GLY A 114 -6.65 4.04 13.44
C GLY A 114 -7.25 5.21 14.22
N HIS A 115 -7.41 5.04 15.54
CA HIS A 115 -8.05 6.02 16.41
C HIS A 115 -7.01 6.97 17.01
N VAL A 116 -7.36 8.25 17.11
CA VAL A 116 -6.48 9.34 17.59
C VAL A 116 -5.95 9.10 19.02
N ASP A 117 -6.77 8.47 19.87
CA ASP A 117 -6.41 8.15 21.26
C ASP A 117 -5.20 7.20 21.37
N PHE A 118 -4.90 6.44 20.32
CA PHE A 118 -3.79 5.47 20.29
C PHE A 118 -2.59 5.99 19.49
N SER A 119 -2.45 7.31 19.34
CA SER A 119 -1.38 7.96 18.59
C SER A 119 0.04 7.55 19.02
N SER A 120 0.25 7.22 20.30
CA SER A 120 1.53 6.72 20.81
C SER A 120 1.90 5.35 20.22
N GLU A 121 0.91 4.47 20.05
CA GLU A 121 1.10 3.17 19.39
C GLU A 121 1.32 3.32 17.90
N VAL A 122 0.59 4.23 17.24
CA VAL A 122 0.80 4.53 15.82
C VAL A 122 2.23 5.01 15.59
N SER A 123 2.73 5.96 16.39
CA SER A 123 4.11 6.46 16.29
C SER A 123 5.13 5.33 16.51
N THR A 124 4.89 4.45 17.49
CA THR A 124 5.78 3.31 17.75
C THR A 124 5.78 2.33 16.57
N ALA A 125 4.62 2.03 15.98
CA ALA A 125 4.50 1.15 14.82
C ALA A 125 5.19 1.73 13.58
N VAL A 126 5.02 3.04 13.35
CA VAL A 126 5.66 3.76 12.24
C VAL A 126 7.18 3.73 12.35
N ARG A 127 7.74 3.93 13.55
CA ARG A 127 9.19 3.86 13.78
C ARG A 127 9.81 2.52 13.42
N LEU A 128 9.08 1.43 13.67
CA LEU A 128 9.51 0.07 13.36
C LEU A 128 9.45 -0.27 11.85
N CYS A 129 8.73 0.52 11.05
CA CYS A 129 8.45 0.21 9.65
C CYS A 129 9.29 1.06 8.68
N ASP A 130 9.72 0.46 7.58
CA ASP A 130 10.51 1.15 6.55
C ASP A 130 9.65 1.91 5.53
N GLY A 131 8.38 1.53 5.45
CA GLY A 131 7.37 2.21 4.66
C GLY A 131 6.01 2.17 5.30
N CYS A 132 5.12 3.03 4.82
CA CYS A 132 3.71 2.96 5.18
C CYS A 132 2.80 2.91 3.98
N ILE A 133 1.66 2.26 4.18
CA ILE A 133 0.52 2.28 3.28
C ILE A 133 -0.50 3.22 3.90
N ILE A 134 -0.79 4.32 3.22
CA ILE A 134 -1.80 5.29 3.61
C ILE A 134 -3.09 4.93 2.91
N VAL A 135 -4.11 4.58 3.68
CA VAL A 135 -5.43 4.23 3.14
C VAL A 135 -6.34 5.44 3.25
N VAL A 136 -6.94 5.84 2.12
CA VAL A 136 -7.89 6.96 2.04
C VAL A 136 -9.20 6.44 1.44
N ASP A 137 -10.32 6.77 2.06
CA ASP A 137 -11.65 6.45 1.53
C ASP A 137 -11.99 7.34 0.31
N ALA A 138 -12.40 6.71 -0.78
CA ALA A 138 -12.84 7.40 -1.99
C ALA A 138 -14.12 8.23 -1.80
N VAL A 139 -14.98 7.91 -0.83
CA VAL A 139 -16.23 8.65 -0.57
C VAL A 139 -15.98 9.83 0.37
N GLU A 140 -15.31 9.58 1.49
CA GLU A 140 -15.06 10.62 2.51
C GLU A 140 -13.92 11.56 2.09
N GLY A 141 -12.99 11.08 1.28
CA GLY A 141 -11.82 11.82 0.85
C GLY A 141 -10.81 12.02 1.98
N VAL A 142 -10.13 13.17 1.96
CA VAL A 142 -9.05 13.46 2.90
C VAL A 142 -9.60 14.11 4.16
N CYS A 143 -9.52 13.40 5.29
CA CYS A 143 -9.99 13.87 6.59
C CYS A 143 -8.86 14.53 7.41
N PRO A 144 -9.17 15.30 8.48
CA PRO A 144 -8.14 15.86 9.37
C PRO A 144 -7.25 14.79 10.02
N GLN A 145 -7.78 13.59 10.27
CA GLN A 145 -6.97 12.49 10.79
C GLN A 145 -5.98 11.93 9.76
N THR A 146 -6.33 11.94 8.47
CA THR A 146 -5.41 11.61 7.38
C THR A 146 -4.22 12.58 7.36
N HIS A 147 -4.45 13.87 7.65
CA HIS A 147 -3.38 14.86 7.81
C HIS A 147 -2.45 14.53 8.98
N ALA A 148 -2.99 14.16 10.14
CA ALA A 148 -2.19 13.77 11.30
C ALA A 148 -1.32 12.54 11.02
N VAL A 149 -1.88 11.54 10.35
CA VAL A 149 -1.18 10.31 9.93
C VAL A 149 -0.07 10.61 8.91
N LEU A 150 -0.36 11.40 7.88
CA LEU A 150 0.63 11.84 6.90
C LEU A 150 1.78 12.60 7.57
N ARG A 151 1.45 13.48 8.52
CA ARG A 151 2.46 14.21 9.29
C ARG A 151 3.32 13.28 10.14
N GLN A 152 2.75 12.25 10.76
CA GLN A 152 3.52 11.25 11.52
C GLN A 152 4.48 10.47 10.60
N ALA A 153 4.01 10.02 9.45
CA ALA A 153 4.85 9.35 8.46
C ALA A 153 6.01 10.25 8.00
N TRP A 154 5.72 11.53 7.79
CA TRP A 154 6.71 12.54 7.40
C TRP A 154 7.77 12.78 8.48
N LEU A 155 7.36 12.96 9.73
CA LEU A 155 8.26 13.20 10.85
C LEU A 155 9.28 12.06 11.02
N GLU A 156 8.83 10.83 10.82
CA GLU A 156 9.65 9.62 10.96
C GLU A 156 10.43 9.27 9.66
N ASN A 157 10.39 10.13 8.63
CA ASN A 157 11.09 9.96 7.34
C ASN A 157 10.83 8.58 6.69
N ILE A 158 9.62 8.04 6.82
CA ILE A 158 9.24 6.78 6.17
C ILE A 158 8.65 7.04 4.79
N ARG A 159 8.84 6.12 3.84
CA ARG A 159 8.31 6.28 2.48
C ARG A 159 6.81 5.93 2.45
N PRO A 160 5.91 6.87 2.14
CA PRO A 160 4.48 6.58 2.08
C PRO A 160 4.06 6.11 0.69
N VAL A 161 3.08 5.21 0.66
CA VAL A 161 2.42 4.70 -0.53
C VAL A 161 0.92 4.87 -0.35
N LEU A 162 0.20 5.31 -1.38
CA LEU A 162 -1.22 5.65 -1.26
C LEU A 162 -2.12 4.53 -1.80
N VAL A 163 -3.13 4.16 -1.02
CA VAL A 163 -4.22 3.28 -1.43
C VAL A 163 -5.54 4.02 -1.29
N ILE A 164 -6.23 4.24 -2.41
CA ILE A 164 -7.57 4.80 -2.43
C ILE A 164 -8.56 3.63 -2.37
N ASN A 165 -9.26 3.50 -1.24
CA ASN A 165 -10.16 2.39 -0.93
C ASN A 165 -11.64 2.79 -1.10
N LYS A 166 -12.53 1.79 -1.06
CA LYS A 166 -13.99 1.93 -1.16
C LYS A 166 -14.52 2.51 -2.48
N ILE A 167 -13.82 2.24 -3.58
CA ILE A 167 -14.25 2.66 -4.92
C ILE A 167 -15.62 2.04 -5.29
N ASP A 168 -15.93 0.86 -4.75
CA ASP A 168 -17.24 0.21 -4.87
C ASP A 168 -18.41 1.12 -4.44
N ARG A 169 -18.22 1.96 -3.42
CA ARG A 169 -19.26 2.89 -2.95
C ARG A 169 -19.52 4.03 -3.94
N LEU A 170 -18.51 4.48 -4.69
CA LEU A 170 -18.71 5.44 -5.78
C LEU A 170 -19.65 4.87 -6.86
N ILE A 171 -19.59 3.56 -7.08
CA ILE A 171 -20.37 2.84 -8.09
C ILE A 171 -21.78 2.53 -7.58
N LEU A 172 -21.88 1.94 -6.38
CA LEU A 172 -23.14 1.40 -5.85
C LEU A 172 -23.98 2.43 -5.09
N GLU A 173 -23.35 3.25 -4.25
CA GLU A 173 -24.06 4.21 -3.39
C GLU A 173 -24.26 5.54 -4.11
N LEU A 174 -23.17 6.15 -4.56
CA LEU A 174 -23.22 7.47 -5.23
C LEU A 174 -23.66 7.37 -6.69
N LYS A 175 -23.55 6.19 -7.31
CA LYS A 175 -23.93 5.92 -8.71
C LYS A 175 -23.33 6.91 -9.70
N PHE A 176 -22.08 7.31 -9.46
CA PHE A 176 -21.37 8.20 -10.38
C PHE A 176 -21.15 7.54 -11.73
N THR A 177 -21.07 8.36 -12.76
CA THR A 177 -20.55 7.90 -14.05
C THR A 177 -19.04 7.67 -13.97
N PRO A 178 -18.46 6.81 -14.82
CA PRO A 178 -17.01 6.60 -14.87
C PRO A 178 -16.19 7.89 -15.01
N GLN A 179 -16.74 8.90 -15.71
CA GLN A 179 -16.10 10.19 -15.91
C GLN A 179 -16.10 11.02 -14.62
N GLU A 180 -17.22 11.09 -13.91
CA GLU A 180 -17.33 11.81 -12.63
C GLU A 180 -16.45 11.16 -11.56
N ALA A 181 -16.43 9.82 -11.51
CA ALA A 181 -15.57 9.09 -10.59
C ALA A 181 -14.08 9.37 -10.85
N TYR A 182 -13.65 9.48 -12.10
CA TYR A 182 -12.28 9.87 -12.43
C TYR A 182 -11.94 11.28 -11.95
N SER A 183 -12.82 12.26 -12.21
CA SER A 183 -12.64 13.63 -11.71
C SER A 183 -12.56 13.66 -10.18
N HIS A 184 -13.41 12.87 -9.50
CA HIS A 184 -13.40 12.77 -8.04
C HIS A 184 -12.10 12.15 -7.49
N LEU A 185 -11.61 11.07 -8.09
CA LEU A 185 -10.33 10.45 -7.72
C LEU A 185 -9.15 11.40 -7.94
N LYS A 186 -9.19 12.20 -9.02
CA LYS A 186 -8.18 13.25 -9.27
C LYS A 186 -8.20 14.32 -8.17
N ASN A 187 -9.38 14.78 -7.76
CA ASN A 187 -9.52 15.75 -6.68
C ASN A 187 -8.95 15.22 -5.35
N ILE A 188 -9.18 13.94 -5.02
CA ILE A 188 -8.61 13.32 -3.81
C ILE A 188 -7.08 13.33 -3.87
N LEU A 189 -6.49 12.98 -5.01
CA LEU A 189 -5.04 12.99 -5.20
C LEU A 189 -4.45 14.40 -5.07
N GLU A 190 -5.12 15.41 -5.64
CA GLU A 190 -4.72 16.81 -5.50
C GLU A 190 -4.76 17.26 -4.03
N GLN A 191 -5.78 16.85 -3.27
CA GLN A 191 -5.89 17.15 -1.84
C GLN A 191 -4.76 16.50 -1.02
N VAL A 192 -4.45 15.23 -1.26
CA VAL A 192 -3.35 14.54 -0.56
C VAL A 192 -2.01 15.21 -0.90
N ASN A 193 -1.77 15.53 -2.17
CA ASN A 193 -0.54 16.19 -2.60
C ASN A 193 -0.40 17.60 -2.04
N ALA A 194 -1.50 18.35 -1.86
CA ALA A 194 -1.47 19.66 -1.22
C ALA A 194 -1.01 19.58 0.24
N ILE A 195 -1.41 18.53 0.97
CA ILE A 195 -0.94 18.27 2.33
C ILE A 195 0.56 17.97 2.32
N THR A 196 1.00 17.05 1.45
CA THR A 196 2.42 16.70 1.35
C THR A 196 3.28 17.91 1.00
N ALA A 197 2.83 18.75 0.07
CA ALA A 197 3.51 19.99 -0.30
C ALA A 197 3.64 20.96 0.89
N THR A 198 2.60 21.04 1.73
CA THR A 198 2.61 21.88 2.93
C THR A 198 3.66 21.37 3.93
N LEU A 199 3.67 20.06 4.20
CA LEU A 199 4.65 19.44 5.10
C LEU A 199 6.09 19.59 4.61
N PHE A 200 6.31 19.43 3.30
CA PHE A 200 7.61 19.62 2.68
C PHE A 200 8.11 21.06 2.78
N THR A 201 7.23 22.02 2.49
CA THR A 201 7.54 23.46 2.62
C THR A 201 7.91 23.80 4.06
N SER A 202 7.15 23.30 5.05
CA SER A 202 7.47 23.49 6.46
C SER A 202 8.85 22.95 6.84
N GLN A 203 9.22 21.75 6.36
CA GLN A 203 10.52 21.17 6.64
C GLN A 203 11.68 21.97 6.04
N ILE A 204 11.53 22.48 4.81
CA ILE A 204 12.55 23.33 4.19
C ILE A 204 12.73 24.61 5.00
N LEU A 205 11.64 25.22 5.45
CA LEU A 205 11.69 26.43 6.27
C LEU A 205 12.39 26.17 7.61
N GLU A 206 12.11 25.05 8.28
CA GLU A 206 12.78 24.66 9.52
C GLU A 206 14.29 24.42 9.30
N LYS A 207 14.67 23.61 8.31
CA LYS A 207 16.08 23.35 7.97
C LYS A 207 16.85 24.62 7.61
N ARG A 208 16.18 25.62 7.02
CA ARG A 208 16.80 26.93 6.73
C ARG A 208 16.93 27.79 7.98
N ALA A 209 15.91 27.83 8.84
CA ALA A 209 15.98 28.56 10.10
C ALA A 209 17.12 28.06 11.00
N GLU A 210 17.36 26.74 11.03
CA GLU A 210 18.49 26.14 11.75
C GLU A 210 19.85 26.55 11.15
N LYS A 211 19.95 26.54 9.80
CA LYS A 211 21.18 26.98 9.12
C LYS A 211 21.45 28.47 9.24
N ASP A 212 20.40 29.29 9.26
CA ASP A 212 20.51 30.74 9.45
C ASP A 212 20.93 31.08 10.89
N THR A 213 20.52 30.29 11.90
CA THR A 213 21.03 30.43 13.27
C THR A 213 22.51 30.05 13.37
N ASP A 214 22.97 29.07 12.60
CA ASP A 214 24.40 28.71 12.55
C ASP A 214 25.22 29.76 11.76
N ALA A 215 24.65 30.38 10.74
CA ALA A 215 25.31 31.41 9.92
C ALA A 215 25.36 32.81 10.58
N GLN A 216 24.55 33.07 11.60
CA GLN A 216 24.58 34.33 12.37
C GLN A 216 25.80 34.48 13.29
N LEU A 217 26.67 33.47 13.40
CA LEU A 217 27.95 33.57 14.12
C LEU A 217 29.07 34.21 13.28
N ASP A 218 28.87 34.45 11.97
CA ASP A 218 29.82 35.11 11.06
C ASP A 218 29.14 36.22 10.23
N PHE A 219 28.72 37.34 10.84
CA PHE A 219 28.05 38.43 10.10
C PHE A 219 28.86 39.73 9.98
N ASP A 220 29.13 40.13 8.73
CA ASP A 220 29.72 41.42 8.30
C ASP A 220 28.58 42.36 7.82
N PRO A 221 28.43 43.60 8.33
CA PRO A 221 27.13 44.29 8.35
C PRO A 221 26.80 45.15 7.11
N THR A 222 27.33 44.85 5.92
CA THR A 222 27.28 45.79 4.77
C THR A 222 26.26 45.50 3.66
N ASN A 223 25.49 44.40 3.72
CA ASN A 223 24.50 44.08 2.67
C ASN A 223 23.08 43.93 3.24
N VAL A 224 22.27 45.00 3.13
CA VAL A 224 20.92 45.06 3.75
C VAL A 224 19.77 44.96 2.72
N ASP A 225 20.03 44.95 1.42
CA ASP A 225 18.96 45.01 0.40
C ASP A 225 18.94 43.79 -0.55
N GLN A 226 18.78 42.59 -0.01
CA GLN A 226 18.30 41.45 -0.80
C GLN A 226 16.98 40.95 -0.24
N VAL A 227 15.90 41.35 -0.92
CA VAL A 227 14.59 40.71 -0.78
C VAL A 227 14.79 39.24 -1.17
N TYR A 228 14.83 38.35 -0.18
CA TYR A 228 14.97 36.92 -0.40
C TYR A 228 13.81 36.41 -1.26
N ASP A 229 14.12 35.98 -2.47
CA ASP A 229 13.18 35.27 -3.33
C ASP A 229 13.04 33.82 -2.81
N TRP A 230 11.99 33.59 -2.03
CA TRP A 230 11.68 32.29 -1.42
C TRP A 230 11.50 31.16 -2.43
N SER A 231 11.35 31.47 -3.73
CA SER A 231 11.12 30.50 -4.80
C SER A 231 12.39 29.84 -5.36
N ALA A 232 13.56 30.50 -5.28
CA ALA A 232 14.77 30.07 -5.98
C ALA A 232 15.46 28.82 -5.37
N GLY A 233 15.17 28.48 -4.12
CA GLY A 233 15.77 27.33 -3.43
C GLY A 233 14.91 26.05 -3.42
N LEU A 234 13.78 26.05 -4.12
CA LEU A 234 12.91 24.88 -4.34
C LEU A 234 13.30 24.08 -5.59
N GLU A 235 14.23 24.58 -6.41
CA GLU A 235 14.55 24.00 -7.71
C GLU A 235 15.64 22.90 -7.67
N PHE A 236 16.27 22.64 -6.50
CA PHE A 236 17.47 21.80 -6.38
C PHE A 236 17.31 20.50 -5.58
N THR A 237 16.13 20.21 -5.00
CA THR A 237 15.87 18.92 -4.32
C THR A 237 15.04 17.99 -5.21
N ASP A 238 15.47 16.75 -5.35
CA ASP A 238 14.76 15.73 -6.15
C ASP A 238 13.52 15.24 -5.37
N ASP A 239 12.43 16.00 -5.50
CA ASP A 239 11.18 15.79 -4.76
C ASP A 239 10.28 14.73 -5.42
N SER A 240 10.80 14.03 -6.44
CA SER A 240 10.02 13.13 -7.29
C SER A 240 9.40 11.96 -6.53
N HIS A 241 9.99 11.55 -5.41
CA HIS A 241 9.51 10.45 -4.57
C HIS A 241 8.46 10.87 -3.52
N LEU A 242 8.23 12.17 -3.33
CA LEU A 242 7.37 12.68 -2.27
C LEU A 242 5.90 12.79 -2.71
N TYR A 243 5.68 13.09 -3.99
CA TYR A 243 4.34 13.30 -4.52
C TYR A 243 3.65 12.00 -4.94
N PHE A 244 2.37 11.87 -4.63
CA PHE A 244 1.55 10.75 -5.06
C PHE A 244 1.10 10.96 -6.50
N SER A 245 1.58 10.11 -7.40
CA SER A 245 1.31 10.17 -8.83
C SER A 245 1.07 8.75 -9.37
N PRO A 246 -0.14 8.42 -9.84
CA PRO A 246 -0.42 7.08 -10.35
C PRO A 246 0.51 6.62 -11.48
N ASP A 247 1.07 7.55 -12.26
CA ASP A 247 2.08 7.30 -13.30
C ASP A 247 3.37 6.67 -12.76
N GLN A 248 3.76 7.05 -11.54
CA GLN A 248 4.92 6.49 -10.88
C GLN A 248 4.64 5.11 -10.28
N GLY A 249 3.36 4.72 -10.16
CA GLY A 249 2.97 3.46 -9.51
C GLY A 249 3.08 3.51 -7.98
N ASN A 250 2.90 4.68 -7.35
CA ASN A 250 2.79 4.84 -5.88
C ASN A 250 1.33 5.03 -5.41
N VAL A 251 0.35 4.91 -6.32
CA VAL A 251 -1.09 4.95 -6.02
C VAL A 251 -1.79 3.69 -6.51
N VAL A 252 -2.51 3.01 -5.61
CA VAL A 252 -3.36 1.86 -5.92
C VAL A 252 -4.81 2.20 -5.66
N PHE A 253 -5.66 1.78 -6.59
CA PHE A 253 -7.11 1.92 -6.51
C PHE A 253 -7.69 0.58 -6.07
N ALA A 254 -8.44 0.58 -4.96
CA ALA A 254 -8.89 -0.64 -4.33
C ALA A 254 -10.34 -0.59 -3.82
N SER A 255 -10.91 -1.78 -3.71
CA SER A 255 -12.09 -2.08 -2.91
C SER A 255 -11.77 -3.31 -2.05
N ALA A 256 -11.44 -3.06 -0.78
CA ALA A 256 -11.11 -4.14 0.15
C ALA A 256 -12.33 -5.06 0.44
N ILE A 257 -13.55 -4.53 0.40
CA ILE A 257 -14.78 -5.30 0.67
C ILE A 257 -15.03 -6.34 -0.44
N ASP A 258 -14.87 -5.92 -1.69
CA ASP A 258 -15.05 -6.80 -2.85
C ASP A 258 -13.77 -7.58 -3.21
N GLY A 259 -12.68 -7.32 -2.49
CA GLY A 259 -11.42 -8.08 -2.56
C GLY A 259 -10.56 -7.78 -3.79
N TRP A 260 -10.78 -6.64 -4.44
CA TRP A 260 -10.02 -6.26 -5.63
C TRP A 260 -9.28 -4.95 -5.50
N GLY A 261 -8.19 -4.85 -6.25
CA GLY A 261 -7.40 -3.64 -6.33
C GLY A 261 -6.45 -3.72 -7.51
N PHE A 262 -6.13 -2.56 -8.05
CA PHE A 262 -5.25 -2.46 -9.20
C PHE A 262 -4.37 -1.23 -9.10
N GLY A 263 -3.13 -1.41 -9.55
CA GLY A 263 -2.26 -0.32 -9.97
C GLY A 263 -2.37 -0.11 -11.47
N ILE A 264 -1.89 1.04 -11.95
CA ILE A 264 -1.85 1.34 -13.39
C ILE A 264 -0.93 0.36 -14.13
N GLU A 265 0.10 -0.15 -13.45
CA GLU A 265 1.04 -1.11 -14.00
C GLU A 265 0.38 -2.41 -14.49
N HIS A 266 -0.60 -2.93 -13.75
CA HIS A 266 -1.31 -4.14 -14.12
C HIS A 266 -2.04 -3.96 -15.46
N PHE A 267 -2.74 -2.85 -15.61
CA PHE A 267 -3.43 -2.51 -16.87
C PHE A 267 -2.45 -2.18 -17.99
N ALA A 268 -1.33 -1.53 -17.70
CA ALA A 268 -0.28 -1.28 -18.69
C ALA A 268 0.26 -2.59 -19.28
N LYS A 269 0.52 -3.60 -18.43
CA LYS A 269 0.94 -4.95 -18.87
C LYS A 269 -0.16 -5.65 -19.69
N LEU A 270 -1.41 -5.61 -19.25
CA LEU A 270 -2.55 -6.24 -19.94
C LEU A 270 -2.82 -5.62 -21.32
N TYR A 271 -2.83 -4.28 -21.41
CA TYR A 271 -3.06 -3.58 -22.68
C TYR A 271 -1.84 -3.56 -23.59
N SER A 272 -0.61 -3.66 -23.04
CA SER A 272 0.60 -3.85 -23.83
C SER A 272 0.49 -5.11 -24.70
N GLN A 273 -0.03 -6.21 -24.15
CA GLN A 273 -0.21 -7.47 -24.88
C GLN A 273 -1.33 -7.35 -25.93
N LYS A 274 -2.44 -6.67 -25.60
CA LYS A 274 -3.59 -6.53 -26.52
C LYS A 274 -3.36 -5.52 -27.65
N MET A 275 -2.64 -4.43 -27.39
CA MET A 275 -2.46 -3.33 -28.35
C MET A 275 -1.06 -3.29 -29.00
N GLY A 276 -0.08 -4.02 -28.46
CA GLY A 276 1.30 -4.02 -28.97
C GLY A 276 2.09 -2.74 -28.66
N ILE A 277 1.63 -1.93 -27.70
CA ILE A 277 2.29 -0.69 -27.27
C ILE A 277 3.18 -0.99 -26.06
N LYS A 278 4.38 -0.40 -25.98
CA LYS A 278 5.29 -0.60 -24.84
C LYS A 278 4.62 -0.21 -23.51
N PRO A 279 4.83 -0.99 -22.43
CA PRO A 279 4.17 -0.75 -21.14
C PRO A 279 4.60 0.58 -20.51
N SER A 280 5.84 1.03 -20.71
CA SER A 280 6.33 2.32 -20.20
C SER A 280 5.62 3.54 -20.79
N VAL A 281 5.17 3.45 -22.05
CA VAL A 281 4.37 4.50 -22.69
C VAL A 281 2.95 4.49 -22.14
N LEU A 282 2.39 3.30 -21.94
CA LEU A 282 1.06 3.14 -21.34
C LEU A 282 1.02 3.64 -19.90
N LEU A 283 2.05 3.37 -19.08
CA LEU A 283 2.14 3.89 -17.72
C LEU A 283 1.97 5.42 -17.67
N LYS A 284 2.64 6.16 -18.55
CA LYS A 284 2.60 7.64 -18.61
C LYS A 284 1.34 8.22 -19.26
N THR A 285 0.55 7.38 -19.92
CA THR A 285 -0.60 7.84 -20.74
C THR A 285 -1.93 7.31 -20.26
N LEU A 286 -1.94 6.29 -19.40
CA LEU A 286 -3.15 5.76 -18.79
C LEU A 286 -3.74 6.76 -17.81
N TRP A 287 -2.91 7.46 -17.05
CA TRP A 287 -3.34 8.55 -16.18
C TRP A 287 -3.20 9.92 -16.88
N GLY A 288 -4.12 10.83 -16.60
CA GLY A 288 -4.14 12.17 -17.17
C GLY A 288 -5.02 12.33 -18.41
N ASP A 289 -4.84 13.46 -19.08
CA ASP A 289 -5.72 13.91 -20.17
C ASP A 289 -5.26 13.36 -21.53
N TYR A 290 -5.12 12.05 -21.61
CA TYR A 290 -4.84 11.34 -22.87
C TYR A 290 -6.09 10.62 -23.35
N TYR A 291 -6.25 10.53 -24.67
CA TYR A 291 -7.32 9.77 -25.30
C TYR A 291 -6.77 8.88 -26.41
N LEU A 292 -7.38 7.70 -26.56
CA LEU A 292 -7.09 6.81 -27.67
C LEU A 292 -8.04 7.10 -28.82
N ASN A 293 -7.51 7.42 -29.99
CA ASN A 293 -8.32 7.44 -31.20
C ASN A 293 -8.43 6.02 -31.75
N MET A 294 -9.59 5.37 -31.56
CA MET A 294 -9.84 3.99 -32.00
C MET A 294 -9.57 3.77 -33.50
N LYS A 295 -9.69 4.81 -34.34
CA LYS A 295 -9.41 4.72 -35.79
C LYS A 295 -7.91 4.69 -36.11
N ALA A 296 -7.08 5.36 -35.31
CA ALA A 296 -5.65 5.50 -35.59
C ALA A 296 -4.77 4.66 -34.65
N LYS A 297 -5.33 4.06 -33.59
CA LYS A 297 -4.60 3.40 -32.49
C LYS A 297 -3.44 4.25 -31.95
N ARG A 298 -3.61 5.58 -31.98
CA ARG A 298 -2.65 6.55 -31.46
C ARG A 298 -3.21 7.22 -30.23
N ILE A 299 -2.35 7.37 -29.23
CA ILE A 299 -2.62 8.12 -28.00
C ILE A 299 -2.34 9.58 -28.30
N MET A 300 -3.29 10.46 -28.02
CA MET A 300 -3.16 11.90 -28.20
C MET A 300 -3.57 12.61 -26.90
N LYS A 301 -2.98 13.76 -26.63
CA LYS A 301 -3.41 14.62 -25.51
C LYS A 301 -4.74 15.28 -25.87
N VAL A 302 -5.67 15.31 -24.92
CA VAL A 302 -6.99 15.93 -25.08
C VAL A 302 -6.81 17.42 -25.40
N ASP A 303 -7.24 17.84 -26.59
CA ASP A 303 -7.55 19.24 -26.82
C ASP A 303 -8.81 19.57 -26.01
N GLN A 304 -8.72 20.58 -25.14
CA GLN A 304 -9.78 21.01 -24.21
C GLN A 304 -11.16 21.29 -24.87
N LEU A 305 -11.22 21.30 -26.21
CA LEU A 305 -12.40 21.64 -27.01
C LEU A 305 -13.30 20.46 -27.40
N LYS A 306 -12.93 19.20 -27.11
CA LYS A 306 -13.81 18.05 -27.39
C LYS A 306 -13.87 17.15 -26.18
N GLY A 307 -15.05 17.05 -25.56
CA GLY A 307 -15.39 16.18 -24.41
C GLY A 307 -15.19 14.68 -24.65
N LYS A 308 -13.98 14.31 -25.06
CA LYS A 308 -13.53 12.94 -25.24
C LYS A 308 -13.13 12.40 -23.89
N LYS A 309 -13.64 11.21 -23.57
CA LYS A 309 -13.35 10.52 -22.32
C LYS A 309 -11.84 10.21 -22.21
N PRO A 310 -11.19 10.43 -21.05
CA PRO A 310 -9.83 10.03 -20.80
C PRO A 310 -9.60 8.53 -21.01
N LEU A 311 -8.34 8.15 -21.26
CA LEU A 311 -7.94 6.77 -21.51
C LEU A 311 -8.26 5.87 -20.31
N PHE A 312 -8.00 6.35 -19.10
CA PHE A 312 -8.34 5.66 -17.86
C PHE A 312 -9.83 5.29 -17.78
N VAL A 313 -10.70 6.24 -18.15
CA VAL A 313 -12.15 6.05 -18.11
C VAL A 313 -12.57 4.98 -19.12
N GLN A 314 -12.09 5.08 -20.36
CA GLN A 314 -12.47 4.17 -21.45
C GLN A 314 -11.97 2.73 -21.24
N LEU A 315 -10.74 2.57 -20.76
CA LEU A 315 -10.12 1.25 -20.66
C LEU A 315 -10.34 0.60 -19.28
N VAL A 316 -10.28 1.36 -18.19
CA VAL A 316 -10.31 0.80 -16.84
C VAL A 316 -11.71 0.92 -16.24
N LEU A 317 -12.18 2.15 -16.03
CA LEU A 317 -13.40 2.39 -15.26
C LEU A 317 -14.66 1.88 -15.97
N GLU A 318 -14.79 2.06 -17.29
CA GLU A 318 -15.96 1.55 -18.03
C GLU A 318 -16.13 0.03 -17.91
N ASN A 319 -15.03 -0.73 -17.91
CA ASN A 319 -15.07 -2.17 -17.75
C ASN A 319 -15.55 -2.56 -16.35
N ILE A 320 -15.04 -1.90 -15.31
CA ILE A 320 -15.44 -2.14 -13.92
C ILE A 320 -16.91 -1.76 -13.73
N TRP A 321 -17.35 -0.59 -14.21
CA TRP A 321 -18.76 -0.16 -14.11
C TRP A 321 -19.69 -1.12 -14.84
N SER A 322 -19.31 -1.58 -16.04
CA SER A 322 -20.11 -2.55 -16.79
C SER A 322 -20.25 -3.89 -16.04
N LEU A 323 -19.19 -4.30 -15.32
CA LEU A 323 -19.22 -5.50 -14.49
C LEU A 323 -20.16 -5.33 -13.30
N TYR A 324 -20.05 -4.23 -12.55
CA TYR A 324 -20.95 -3.94 -11.44
C TYR A 324 -22.40 -3.84 -11.91
N GLU A 325 -22.68 -3.13 -13.00
CA GLU A 325 -24.03 -3.02 -13.56
C GLU A 325 -24.58 -4.38 -14.00
N ALA A 326 -23.78 -5.21 -14.67
CA ALA A 326 -24.19 -6.54 -15.10
C ALA A 326 -24.52 -7.46 -13.92
N VAL A 327 -23.73 -7.41 -12.84
CA VAL A 327 -23.97 -8.23 -11.64
C VAL A 327 -25.16 -7.70 -10.84
N THR A 328 -25.32 -6.39 -10.69
CA THR A 328 -26.47 -5.78 -10.03
C THR A 328 -27.78 -6.08 -10.77
N LYS A 329 -27.78 -6.03 -12.11
CA LYS A 329 -28.95 -6.36 -12.96
C LYS A 329 -29.17 -7.86 -13.17
N ARG A 330 -28.20 -8.71 -12.77
CA ARG A 330 -28.20 -10.17 -12.95
C ARG A 330 -28.24 -10.61 -14.42
N ASP A 331 -27.60 -9.84 -15.29
CA ASP A 331 -27.49 -10.12 -16.73
C ASP A 331 -26.43 -11.21 -17.00
N LYS A 332 -26.83 -12.49 -16.93
CA LYS A 332 -25.90 -13.63 -17.12
C LYS A 332 -25.11 -13.59 -18.42
N GLU A 333 -25.77 -13.24 -19.53
CA GLU A 333 -25.11 -13.17 -20.84
C GLU A 333 -24.01 -12.11 -20.90
N LYS A 334 -24.22 -10.95 -20.26
CA LYS A 334 -23.20 -9.89 -20.22
C LYS A 334 -22.03 -10.31 -19.34
N ILE A 335 -22.30 -10.96 -18.21
CA ILE A 335 -21.26 -11.47 -17.31
C ILE A 335 -20.41 -12.50 -18.04
N GLU A 336 -21.00 -13.45 -18.77
CA GLU A 336 -20.26 -14.44 -19.57
C GLU A 336 -19.42 -13.80 -20.69
N LYS A 337 -19.95 -12.77 -21.36
CA LYS A 337 -19.18 -11.99 -22.35
C LYS A 337 -17.99 -11.26 -21.73
N ILE A 338 -18.16 -10.68 -20.54
CA ILE A 338 -17.07 -10.00 -19.81
C ILE A 338 -16.02 -11.01 -19.34
N ILE A 339 -16.44 -12.15 -18.80
CA ILE A 339 -15.52 -13.23 -18.41
C ILE A 339 -14.71 -13.73 -19.61
N SER A 340 -15.36 -13.88 -20.76
CA SER A 340 -14.71 -14.29 -22.00
C SER A 340 -13.74 -13.23 -22.54
N SER A 341 -14.07 -11.94 -22.45
CA SER A 341 -13.20 -10.85 -22.92
C SER A 341 -12.00 -10.59 -22.02
N LEU A 342 -12.14 -10.90 -20.74
CA LEU A 342 -11.08 -10.86 -19.73
C LEU A 342 -10.26 -12.15 -19.67
N GLY A 343 -10.77 -13.26 -20.22
CA GLY A 343 -10.09 -14.56 -20.24
C GLY A 343 -10.10 -15.29 -18.89
N LEU A 344 -11.10 -15.03 -18.04
CA LEU A 344 -11.17 -15.59 -16.69
C LEU A 344 -11.82 -16.99 -16.69
N GLN A 345 -11.30 -17.91 -15.87
CA GLN A 345 -11.80 -19.28 -15.73
C GLN A 345 -12.51 -19.44 -14.38
N ILE A 346 -13.80 -19.09 -14.33
CA ILE A 346 -14.57 -19.08 -13.07
C ILE A 346 -15.36 -20.39 -12.94
N ALA A 347 -15.37 -20.95 -11.72
CA ALA A 347 -16.15 -22.14 -11.43
C ALA A 347 -17.66 -21.84 -11.54
N ALA A 348 -18.38 -22.65 -12.33
CA ALA A 348 -19.82 -22.46 -12.59
C ALA A 348 -20.71 -22.46 -11.33
N ARG A 349 -20.23 -23.00 -10.20
CA ARG A 349 -20.93 -22.98 -8.91
C ARG A 349 -20.98 -21.58 -8.29
N GLU A 350 -19.92 -20.80 -8.44
CA GLU A 350 -19.83 -19.43 -7.89
C GLU A 350 -20.66 -18.45 -8.73
N LEU A 351 -20.70 -18.67 -10.04
CA LEU A 351 -21.52 -17.88 -10.96
C LEU A 351 -23.04 -18.04 -10.74
N ARG A 352 -23.46 -19.15 -10.14
CA ARG A 352 -24.87 -19.48 -9.88
C ARG A 352 -25.34 -19.07 -8.48
N HIS A 353 -24.46 -18.47 -7.66
CA HIS A 353 -24.82 -18.09 -6.31
C HIS A 353 -25.89 -16.98 -6.30
N THR A 354 -26.83 -17.03 -5.36
CA THR A 354 -27.95 -16.08 -5.28
C THR A 354 -27.50 -14.65 -4.94
N ASP A 355 -26.39 -14.55 -4.20
CA ASP A 355 -25.87 -13.27 -3.72
C ASP A 355 -24.92 -12.59 -4.73
N PRO A 356 -25.24 -11.38 -5.20
CA PRO A 356 -24.42 -10.65 -6.18
C PRO A 356 -23.04 -10.28 -5.64
N LYS A 357 -22.92 -10.04 -4.32
CA LYS A 357 -21.64 -9.72 -3.67
C LYS A 357 -20.65 -10.88 -3.72
N VAL A 358 -21.14 -12.11 -3.53
CA VAL A 358 -20.29 -13.31 -3.60
C VAL A 358 -19.80 -13.53 -5.03
N GLN A 359 -20.67 -13.30 -6.01
CA GLN A 359 -20.32 -13.38 -7.42
C GLN A 359 -19.29 -12.32 -7.83
N LEU A 360 -19.47 -11.06 -7.39
CA LEU A 360 -18.48 -9.98 -7.59
C LEU A 360 -17.15 -10.35 -6.97
N ASN A 361 -17.13 -10.75 -5.70
CA ASN A 361 -15.89 -11.11 -5.01
C ASN A 361 -15.17 -12.27 -5.72
N ALA A 362 -15.88 -13.28 -6.21
CA ALA A 362 -15.29 -14.38 -6.97
C ALA A 362 -14.66 -13.93 -8.30
N ILE A 363 -15.36 -13.09 -9.08
CA ILE A 363 -14.84 -12.55 -10.34
C ILE A 363 -13.63 -11.64 -10.07
N CYS A 364 -13.79 -10.68 -9.17
CA CYS A 364 -12.81 -9.63 -8.93
C CYS A 364 -11.56 -10.16 -8.21
N SER A 365 -11.69 -11.16 -7.32
CA SER A 365 -10.54 -11.82 -6.69
C SER A 365 -9.65 -12.58 -7.67
N GLN A 366 -10.23 -13.11 -8.76
CA GLN A 366 -9.45 -13.77 -9.82
C GLN A 366 -8.89 -12.77 -10.83
N TRP A 367 -9.65 -11.71 -11.11
CA TRP A 367 -9.26 -10.73 -12.11
C TRP A 367 -8.17 -9.79 -11.62
N LEU A 368 -8.40 -9.15 -10.47
CA LEU A 368 -7.58 -8.06 -9.92
C LEU A 368 -7.38 -8.25 -8.41
N PRO A 369 -6.58 -9.24 -7.97
CA PRO A 369 -6.34 -9.45 -6.56
C PRO A 369 -5.65 -8.24 -5.94
N ILE A 370 -6.28 -7.64 -4.92
CA ILE A 370 -5.76 -6.46 -4.21
C ILE A 370 -4.36 -6.69 -3.64
N SER A 371 -4.07 -7.91 -3.21
CA SER A 371 -2.77 -8.27 -2.63
C SER A 371 -1.63 -8.16 -3.63
N ASP A 372 -1.85 -8.57 -4.88
CA ASP A 372 -0.83 -8.48 -5.91
C ASP A 372 -0.51 -7.02 -6.24
N ALA A 373 -1.56 -6.19 -6.36
CA ALA A 373 -1.40 -4.76 -6.63
C ALA A 373 -0.65 -4.03 -5.51
N VAL A 374 -1.04 -4.26 -4.24
CA VAL A 374 -0.44 -3.58 -3.08
C VAL A 374 0.97 -4.11 -2.80
N LEU A 375 1.18 -5.43 -2.80
CA LEU A 375 2.49 -6.02 -2.47
C LEU A 375 3.51 -5.80 -3.60
N SER A 376 3.10 -5.83 -4.87
CA SER A 376 3.99 -5.47 -5.99
C SER A 376 4.50 -4.04 -5.87
N MET A 377 3.60 -3.12 -5.52
CA MET A 377 3.91 -1.70 -5.28
C MET A 377 4.85 -1.51 -4.09
N VAL A 378 4.60 -2.22 -2.99
CA VAL A 378 5.50 -2.24 -1.81
C VAL A 378 6.90 -2.68 -2.22
N CYS A 379 7.04 -3.76 -2.99
CA CYS A 379 8.34 -4.25 -3.44
C CYS A 379 9.10 -3.25 -4.32
N ASP A 380 8.39 -2.49 -5.17
CA ASP A 380 9.04 -1.54 -6.10
C ASP A 380 9.42 -0.21 -5.47
N LYS A 381 8.61 0.29 -4.53
CA LYS A 381 8.75 1.64 -3.99
C LYS A 381 9.40 1.69 -2.63
N LEU A 382 9.19 0.67 -1.81
CA LEU A 382 9.70 0.67 -0.45
C LEU A 382 11.13 0.13 -0.41
N PRO A 383 12.03 0.83 0.32
CA PRO A 383 13.42 0.44 0.44
C PRO A 383 13.55 -0.86 1.23
N SER A 384 14.66 -1.56 1.03
CA SER A 384 15.04 -2.62 1.95
C SER A 384 15.53 -2.01 3.27
N PRO A 385 15.54 -2.79 4.37
CA PRO A 385 16.14 -2.33 5.62
C PRO A 385 17.64 -2.02 5.48
N LEU A 386 18.31 -2.44 4.40
CA LEU A 386 19.69 -2.04 4.10
C LEU A 386 19.79 -0.62 3.53
N ASP A 387 18.74 -0.15 2.86
CA ASP A 387 18.71 1.16 2.19
C ASP A 387 18.14 2.26 3.11
N ILE A 388 18.17 2.05 4.43
CA ILE A 388 17.69 3.06 5.39
C ILE A 388 18.63 4.26 5.34
N THR A 389 18.06 5.45 5.11
CA THR A 389 18.82 6.70 5.07
C THR A 389 19.49 6.97 6.41
N ALA A 390 20.75 7.44 6.39
CA ALA A 390 21.49 7.83 7.59
C ALA A 390 20.72 8.84 8.47
N GLU A 391 19.96 9.76 7.85
CA GLU A 391 19.08 10.70 8.56
C GLU A 391 18.03 9.98 9.43
N ARG A 392 17.52 8.84 8.97
CA ARG A 392 16.52 8.05 9.71
C ARG A 392 17.18 7.27 10.85
N VAL A 393 18.38 6.74 10.63
CA VAL A 393 19.16 6.10 11.70
C VAL A 393 19.45 7.10 12.83
N GLU A 394 19.87 8.30 12.47
CA GLU A 394 20.12 9.37 13.45
C GLU A 394 18.85 9.73 14.23
N LYS A 395 17.70 9.89 13.56
CA LYS A 395 16.41 10.14 14.21
C LYS A 395 15.96 9.01 15.15
N LEU A 396 16.27 7.76 14.81
CA LEU A 396 15.90 6.60 15.63
C LEU A 396 16.79 6.45 16.88
N LEU A 397 18.08 6.76 16.74
CA LEU A 397 19.06 6.64 17.83
C LEU A 397 19.07 7.86 18.75
N CYS A 398 18.84 9.05 18.21
CA CYS A 398 18.93 10.29 18.96
C CYS A 398 17.57 10.68 19.56
N ILE A 399 17.56 10.93 20.87
CA ILE A 399 16.37 11.41 21.58
C ILE A 399 16.43 12.95 21.62
N GLY A 400 15.57 13.61 20.85
CA GLY A 400 15.37 15.07 20.89
C GLY A 400 16.38 15.87 20.05
N ALA A 401 16.73 17.08 20.51
CA ALA A 401 17.61 18.04 19.81
C ALA A 401 19.12 17.73 19.90
N LYS A 402 19.48 16.49 20.25
CA LYS A 402 20.88 16.06 20.32
C LYS A 402 21.26 15.47 18.97
N THR A 403 22.26 16.08 18.32
CA THR A 403 22.87 15.54 17.11
C THR A 403 23.73 14.33 17.44
N PHE A 404 23.94 13.43 16.48
CA PHE A 404 24.80 12.25 16.66
C PHE A 404 26.23 12.63 17.09
N ASP A 405 26.69 13.83 16.70
CA ASP A 405 27.99 14.40 17.06
C ASP A 405 28.13 14.75 18.55
N SER A 406 27.01 14.80 19.28
CA SER A 406 27.00 15.01 20.74
C SER A 406 27.10 13.71 21.55
N LEU A 407 27.07 12.54 20.87
CA LEU A 407 27.23 11.24 21.51
C LEU A 407 28.71 10.92 21.80
N PRO A 408 29.00 10.00 22.75
CA PRO A 408 30.38 9.59 23.05
C PRO A 408 31.15 9.11 21.80
N GLN A 409 32.46 9.34 21.75
CA GLN A 409 33.33 8.95 20.64
C GLN A 409 33.23 7.45 20.29
N GLU A 410 33.07 6.57 21.29
CA GLU A 410 32.86 5.14 21.06
C GLU A 410 31.62 4.84 20.18
N THR A 411 30.58 5.66 20.28
CA THR A 411 29.36 5.55 19.47
C THR A 411 29.54 6.15 18.08
N GLN A 412 30.42 7.14 17.94
CA GLN A 412 30.78 7.75 16.67
C GLN A 412 31.62 6.80 15.81
N ASP A 413 32.58 6.10 16.43
CA ASP A 413 33.44 5.11 15.78
C ASP A 413 32.64 3.91 15.22
N LEU A 414 31.50 3.55 15.83
CA LEU A 414 30.61 2.51 15.31
C LEU A 414 30.00 2.88 13.94
N LYS A 415 29.75 4.17 13.70
CA LYS A 415 29.26 4.67 12.41
C LYS A 415 30.34 4.56 11.34
N GLU A 416 31.61 4.80 11.67
CA GLU A 416 32.74 4.66 10.75
C GLU A 416 33.10 3.18 10.48
N GLY A 417 32.94 2.31 11.47
CA GLY A 417 33.17 0.87 11.34
C GLY A 417 32.24 0.17 10.33
N GLU A 418 30.98 0.61 10.21
CA GLU A 418 30.03 0.06 9.23
C GLU A 418 30.41 0.39 7.78
N TYR A 419 30.99 1.57 7.50
CA TYR A 419 31.46 1.91 6.15
C TYR A 419 32.63 1.04 5.67
N THR A 420 33.39 0.46 6.61
CA THR A 420 34.56 -0.37 6.29
C THR A 420 34.18 -1.84 6.04
N LEU A 421 33.01 -2.28 6.50
CA LEU A 421 32.48 -3.63 6.27
C LEU A 421 31.58 -3.73 5.01
N ALA A 422 31.12 -2.60 4.48
CA ALA A 422 30.27 -2.49 3.31
C ALA A 422 31.03 -2.26 1.97
N SER A 423 32.35 -2.08 2.02
CA SER A 423 33.27 -2.06 0.87
C SER A 423 33.98 -3.40 0.73
#